data_AF-Q10WU0-F1
#
_entry.id   AF-Q10WU0-F1
#
_cell.length_a   1.000
_cell.length_b   1.000
_cell.length_c   1.000
_cell.angle_alpha   90.00
_cell.angle_beta   90.00
_cell.angle_gamma   90.00
#
_symmetry.space_group_name_H-M   'P 1'
#
loop_
_entity.id
_entity.type
_entity.pdbx_description
1 polymer ?
#
loop_
_entity_poly.entity_id
_entity_poly.type
_entity_poly.pdbx_seq_one_letter_code
_entity_poly.pdbx_strand_id
1 'polypeptide(L)' 'MPNLGSISDQTVGGAIATATHGTGLNYGILSTIIQEITLVIGLGEVIKISKDENSQLFNAAKCRQGSFG' A
#
# COMPACT_ATOMS: atom_id res chain seq x y z
N MET A 1 3.34 -14.22 -5.37
CA MET A 1 3.56 -13.12 -4.42
C MET A 1 4.44 -13.63 -3.29
N PRO A 2 5.49 -12.91 -2.88
CA PRO A 2 6.46 -13.38 -1.88
C PRO A 2 5.92 -13.34 -0.45
N ASN A 3 4.81 -12.64 -0.22
CA ASN A 3 4.21 -12.47 1.09
C ASN A 3 2.68 -12.51 0.99
N LEU A 4 2.01 -13.38 1.76
CA LEU A 4 0.56 -13.64 1.69
C LEU A 4 -0.03 -13.72 3.10
N GLY A 5 -1.08 -12.93 3.35
CA GLY A 5 -1.81 -12.97 4.62
C GLY A 5 -2.71 -14.20 4.74
N SER A 6 -3.18 -14.48 5.96
CA SER A 6 -4.06 -15.62 6.26
C SER A 6 -5.53 -15.43 5.84
N ILE A 7 -5.92 -14.22 5.42
CA ILE A 7 -7.29 -13.87 5.00
C ILE A 7 -7.33 -13.70 3.49
N SER A 8 -8.04 -14.58 2.79
CA SER A 8 -8.15 -14.57 1.33
C SER A 8 -9.15 -13.53 0.80
N ASP A 9 -10.13 -13.12 1.61
CA ASP A 9 -11.19 -12.18 1.21
C ASP A 9 -10.81 -10.69 1.40
N GLN A 10 -9.56 -10.39 1.77
CA GLN A 10 -9.09 -9.02 1.95
C GLN A 10 -8.80 -8.37 0.59
N THR A 11 -9.33 -7.16 0.37
CA THR A 11 -9.03 -6.39 -0.85
C THR A 11 -7.54 -6.02 -0.91
N VAL A 12 -7.00 -5.87 -2.11
CA VAL A 12 -5.60 -5.42 -2.32
C VAL A 12 -5.35 -4.09 -1.63
N GLY A 13 -6.28 -3.13 -1.74
CA GLY A 13 -6.19 -1.83 -1.07
C GLY A 13 -6.14 -1.96 0.45
N GLY A 14 -7.00 -2.80 1.03
CA GLY A 14 -6.98 -3.10 2.46
C GLY A 14 -5.66 -3.74 2.91
N ALA A 15 -5.16 -4.71 2.15
CA ALA A 15 -3.92 -5.42 2.47
C ALA A 15 -2.68 -4.52 2.44
N ILE A 16 -2.65 -3.54 1.53
CA ILE A 16 -1.62 -2.50 1.50
C ILE A 16 -1.79 -1.56 2.69
N ALA A 17 -3.01 -1.08 2.94
CA ALA A 17 -3.28 -0.08 3.97
C ALA A 17 -2.95 -0.57 5.39
N THR A 18 -3.07 -1.88 5.66
CA THR A 18 -2.82 -2.50 6.97
C THR A 18 -1.46 -3.22 7.06
N ALA A 19 -0.57 -3.05 6.08
CA ALA A 19 0.74 -3.70 6.08
C ALA A 19 0.67 -5.24 6.23
N THR A 20 -0.23 -5.89 5.48
CA THR A 20 -0.40 -7.35 5.53
C THR A 20 0.93 -8.06 5.25
N HIS A 21 1.22 -9.08 6.07
CA HIS A 21 2.36 -9.96 5.95
C HIS A 21 1.97 -11.38 6.37
N GLY A 22 2.83 -12.31 6.01
CA GLY A 22 2.83 -13.72 6.35
C GLY A 22 4.25 -14.10 6.79
N THR A 23 4.48 -15.39 6.96
CA THR A 23 5.71 -15.89 7.58
C THR A 23 6.91 -15.77 6.63
N GLY A 24 7.97 -15.10 7.08
CA GLY A 24 9.24 -15.06 6.35
C GLY A 24 10.11 -13.86 6.72
N LEU A 25 11.17 -14.11 7.51
CA LEU A 25 12.11 -13.08 7.99
C LEU A 25 12.74 -12.24 6.87
N ASN A 26 12.94 -12.83 5.69
CA ASN A 26 13.61 -12.18 4.55
C ASN A 26 12.62 -11.52 3.57
N TYR A 27 11.32 -11.59 3.83
CA TYR A 27 10.30 -11.02 2.94
C TYR A 27 9.68 -9.78 3.59
N GLY A 28 9.74 -8.66 2.87
CA GLY A 28 9.05 -7.43 3.28
C GLY A 28 7.53 -7.60 3.29
N ILE A 29 6.83 -6.73 4.02
CA ILE A 29 5.37 -6.64 4.03
C ILE A 29 4.81 -6.34 2.62
N LEU A 30 3.53 -6.58 2.37
CA LEU A 30 2.95 -6.41 1.02
C LEU A 30 3.21 -5.02 0.42
N SER A 31 3.27 -3.99 1.27
CA SER A 31 3.52 -2.62 0.81
C SER A 31 4.96 -2.37 0.33
N THR A 32 5.93 -3.25 0.60
CA THR A 32 7.32 -3.10 0.11
C THR A 32 7.46 -3.42 -1.37
N ILE A 33 6.50 -4.13 -1.97
CA ILE A 33 6.53 -4.52 -3.39
C ILE A 33 5.67 -3.61 -4.29
N ILE A 34 5.04 -2.58 -3.73
CA ILE A 34 4.24 -1.61 -4.48
C ILE A 34 5.15 -0.74 -5.34
N GLN A 35 4.80 -0.59 -6.63
CA GLN A 35 5.51 0.28 -7.56
C GLN A 35 4.90 1.68 -7.64
N GLU A 36 3.56 1.73 -7.65
CA GLU A 36 2.78 2.95 -7.85
C GLU A 36 1.41 2.81 -7.18
N ILE A 37 0.82 3.93 -6.77
CA ILE A 37 -0.52 4.01 -6.20
C ILE A 37 -1.28 5.12 -6.93
N THR A 38 -2.51 4.82 -7.34
CA THR A 38 -3.50 5.83 -7.76
C THR A 38 -4.55 5.95 -6.66
N LEU A 39 -4.81 7.17 -6.18
CA LEU A 39 -5.80 7.40 -5.11
C LEU A 39 -6.54 8.73 -5.31
N VAL A 40 -7.69 8.85 -4.66
CA VAL A 40 -8.46 10.10 -4.54
C VAL A 40 -8.04 10.80 -3.25
N ILE A 41 -7.62 12.06 -3.33
CA ILE A 41 -7.27 12.86 -2.13
C ILE A 41 -8.47 13.64 -1.59
N GLY A 42 -8.33 14.28 -0.43
CA GLY A 42 -9.39 15.04 0.22
C GLY A 42 -9.97 16.21 -0.60
N LEU A 43 -9.29 16.62 -1.68
CA LEU A 43 -9.79 17.60 -2.65
C LEU A 43 -10.70 16.99 -3.74
N GLY A 44 -10.88 15.66 -3.75
CA GLY A 44 -11.62 14.93 -4.80
C GLY A 44 -10.80 14.64 -6.05
N GLU A 45 -9.52 15.03 -6.08
CA GLU A 45 -8.63 14.82 -7.22
C GLU A 45 -8.05 13.40 -7.23
N VAL A 46 -7.90 12.82 -8.41
CA VAL A 46 -7.19 11.55 -8.61
C VAL A 46 -5.72 11.86 -8.86
N ILE A 47 -4.84 11.36 -8.00
CA ILE A 47 -3.40 11.52 -8.15
C ILE A 47 -2.72 10.17 -8.29
N LYS A 48 -1.58 10.18 -8.97
CA LYS A 48 -0.66 9.05 -9.11
C LYS A 48 0.62 9.36 -8.34
N ILE A 49 1.07 8.40 -7.54
CA ILE A 49 2.27 8.53 -6.70
C ILE A 49 3.12 7.27 -6.81
N SER A 50 4.43 7.44 -6.84
CA SER A 50 5.42 6.38 -6.97
C SER A 50 6.69 6.72 -6.20
N LYS A 51 7.71 5.88 -6.29
CA LYS A 51 9.03 6.19 -5.74
C LYS A 51 9.67 7.41 -6.43
N ASP A 52 9.38 7.61 -7.70
CA ASP A 52 9.98 8.66 -8.54
C ASP A 52 9.09 9.90 -8.65
N GLU A 53 7.79 9.78 -8.33
CA GLU A 53 6.80 10.85 -8.38
C GLU A 53 6.08 10.98 -7.03
N ASN A 54 6.22 12.13 -6.35
CA ASN A 54 5.63 12.39 -5.03
C ASN A 54 6.03 11.35 -3.95
N SER A 55 7.33 11.05 -3.87
CA SER A 55 7.90 9.97 -3.04
C SER A 55 7.57 10.04 -1.54
N GLN A 56 7.41 11.25 -0.98
CA GLN A 56 6.98 11.44 0.41
C GLN A 56 5.55 10.94 0.61
N LEU A 57 4.65 11.31 -0.30
CA LEU A 57 3.25 10.88 -0.27
C LEU A 57 3.13 9.38 -0.55
N PHE A 58 3.95 8.86 -1.46
CA PHE A 58 4.07 7.42 -1.72
C PHE A 58 4.47 6.62 -0.47
N ASN A 59 5.44 7.11 0.30
CA ASN A 59 5.83 6.46 1.55
C ASN A 59 4.74 6.53 2.62
N ALA A 60 4.06 7.68 2.75
CA ALA A 60 2.92 7.82 3.66
C ALA A 60 1.75 6.89 3.26
N ALA A 61 1.52 6.71 1.97
CA ALA A 61 0.41 5.93 1.44
C ALA A 61 0.62 4.39 1.52
N LYS A 62 1.83 3.91 1.78
CA LYS A 62 2.10 2.46 1.86
C LYS A 62 1.64 1.80 3.17
N CYS A 63 1.34 2.57 4.21
CA CYS A 63 0.89 2.06 5.51
C CYS A 63 -0.02 3.10 6.17
N ARG A 64 -1.20 3.29 5.58
CA ARG A 64 -2.04 4.47 5.83
C ARG A 64 -3.30 4.21 6.63
N GLN A 65 -3.64 2.94 6.95
CA GLN A 65 -4.89 2.55 7.63
C GLN A 65 -6.16 3.28 7.14
N GLY A 66 -6.22 3.67 5.85
CA GLY A 66 -7.35 4.39 5.25
C GLY A 66 -7.34 5.92 5.36
N SER A 67 -6.37 6.55 6.03
CA SER A 67 -6.39 8.00 6.33
C SER A 67 -6.16 8.95 5.16
N PHE A 68 -5.82 8.43 3.98
CA PHE A 68 -5.44 9.23 2.80
C PHE A 68 -6.48 9.19 1.66
N GLY A 69 -7.69 8.69 1.95
CA GLY A 69 -8.70 8.38 0.93
C GLY A 69 -8.70 6.90 0.55
#